data_AF-A0A392VAY2-F1
#
_entry.id   AF-A0A392VAY2-F1
#
_cell.length_a   1.000
_cell.length_b   1.000
_cell.length_c   1.000
_cell.angle_alpha   90.00
_cell.angle_beta   90.00
_cell.angle_gamma   90.00
#
_symmetry.space_group_name_H-M   'P 1'
#
loop_
_entity.id
_entity.type
_entity.pdbx_description
1 polymer ?
#
loop_
_entity_poly.entity_id
_entity_poly.type
_entity_poly.pdbx_seq_one_letter_code
_entity_poly.pdbx_strand_id
1 'polypeptide(L)' 'ELSIVCEFPYVFPEDISDVPLEREVEFTIDLVPGTSPISLAPYRMSAS' A
#
# COMPACT_ATOMS: atom_id res chain seq x y z
N GLU A 1 -19.68 14.84 -10.53
CA GLU A 1 -19.46 13.38 -10.63
C GLU A 1 -18.27 13.13 -11.55
N LEU A 2 -17.32 12.29 -11.14
CA LEU A 2 -16.10 12.04 -11.90
C LEU A 2 -16.38 11.00 -13.00
N SER A 3 -16.69 11.50 -14.20
CA SER A 3 -17.05 10.72 -15.41
C SER A 3 -15.99 9.72 -15.87
N ILE A 4 -14.79 9.73 -15.28
CA ILE A 4 -13.65 8.90 -15.68
C ILE A 4 -13.88 7.42 -15.31
N VAL A 5 -14.66 7.14 -14.26
CA VAL A 5 -14.86 5.77 -13.76
C VAL A 5 -15.79 4.96 -14.67
N CYS A 6 -16.70 5.60 -15.41
CA CYS A 6 -17.69 4.91 -16.25
C CYS A 6 -17.18 4.49 -17.64
N GLU A 7 -16.06 5.06 -18.12
CA GLU A 7 -15.48 4.66 -19.41
C GLU A 7 -14.75 3.31 -19.35
N PHE A 8 -14.47 2.81 -18.15
CA PHE A 8 -13.67 1.61 -17.94
C PHE A 8 -14.33 0.61 -16.97
N PRO A 9 -15.54 0.12 -17.28
CA PRO A 9 -16.32 -0.73 -16.38
C PRO A 9 -15.68 -2.11 -16.07
N TYR A 10 -14.59 -2.46 -16.75
CA TYR A 10 -13.82 -3.70 -16.56
C TYR A 10 -12.39 -3.49 -16.05
N VAL A 11 -11.93 -2.24 -15.88
CA VAL A 11 -10.55 -1.97 -15.43
C VAL A 11 -10.40 -2.19 -13.93
N PHE A 12 -11.50 -2.12 -13.20
CA PHE A 12 -11.56 -2.35 -11.76
C PHE A 12 -12.73 -3.31 -11.50
N PRO A 13 -12.57 -4.62 -11.78
CA PRO A 13 -13.62 -5.60 -11.48
C PRO A 13 -13.92 -5.57 -9.97
N GLU A 14 -15.14 -5.82 -9.53
CA GLU A 14 -15.52 -5.80 -8.10
C GLU A 14 -14.71 -6.78 -7.20
N ASP A 15 -13.87 -7.63 -7.82
CA ASP A 15 -12.95 -8.59 -7.18
C ASP A 15 -11.65 -7.99 -6.61
N ILE A 16 -11.43 -6.66 -6.66
CA ILE A 16 -10.23 -5.99 -6.10
C ILE A 16 -10.20 -5.92 -4.56
N SER A 17 -11.03 -6.68 -3.85
CA SER A 17 -10.91 -6.76 -2.39
C SER A 17 -9.80 -7.73 -1.95
N ASP A 18 -9.41 -8.68 -2.80
CA ASP A 18 -8.47 -9.77 -2.45
C ASP A 18 -7.25 -9.90 -3.37
N VAL A 19 -7.15 -9.10 -4.44
CA VAL A 19 -5.95 -9.08 -5.27
C VAL A 19 -4.94 -8.14 -4.62
N PRO A 20 -3.72 -8.58 -4.22
CA PRO A 20 -2.66 -7.63 -3.94
C PRO A 20 -2.49 -6.83 -5.22
N LEU A 21 -2.84 -5.54 -5.20
CA LEU A 21 -2.74 -4.62 -6.33
C LEU A 21 -1.49 -5.00 -7.11
N GLU A 22 -1.67 -5.60 -8.31
CA GLU A 22 -0.56 -6.08 -9.15
C GLU A 22 0.32 -4.88 -9.47
N ARG A 23 1.25 -4.64 -8.56
CA ARG A 23 2.40 -3.80 -8.66
C ARG A 23 3.50 -4.71 -8.15
N GLU A 24 3.81 -5.73 -8.95
CA GLU A 24 5.07 -6.48 -8.88
C GLU A 24 6.23 -5.51 -9.22
N VAL A 25 6.36 -4.46 -8.43
CA VAL A 25 7.49 -3.57 -8.43
C VAL A 25 8.14 -3.79 -7.08
N GLU A 26 9.21 -4.58 -7.10
CA GLU A 26 10.12 -4.67 -5.98
C GLU A 26 10.73 -3.27 -5.77
N PHE A 27 10.25 -2.57 -4.75
CA PHE A 27 10.82 -1.27 -4.39
C PHE A 27 11.98 -1.48 -3.43
N THR A 28 13.12 -0.88 -3.75
CA THR A 28 14.26 -0.82 -2.85
C THR A 28 14.21 0.48 -2.06
N ILE A 29 14.47 0.41 -0.75
CA ILE A 29 14.64 1.60 0.10
C ILE A 29 16.14 1.81 0.27
N ASP A 30 16.68 2.84 -0.37
CA ASP A 30 18.07 3.21 -0.20
C ASP A 30 18.29 3.94 1.12
N LEU A 31 19.23 3.46 1.92
CA LEU A 31 19.61 4.09 3.18
C LEU A 31 20.85 4.95 3.00
N VAL A 32 20.94 6.05 3.75
CA VAL A 32 22.17 6.84 3.83
C VAL A 32 23.27 5.97 4.48
N PRO A 33 24.51 5.99 3.97
CA PRO A 33 25.62 5.27 4.59
C PRO A 33 25.75 5.58 6.09
N GLY A 34 25.86 4.53 6.91
CA GLY A 34 25.91 4.65 8.37
C GLY A 34 24.57 4.56 9.09
N THR A 35 23.46 4.36 8.38
CA THR A 35 22.16 4.06 8.99
C THR A 35 22.19 2.70 9.70
N SER A 36 21.78 2.66 10.96
CA SER A 36 21.64 1.43 11.75
C SER A 36 20.16 1.10 12.01
N PRO A 37 19.78 -0.19 12.09
CA PRO A 37 18.44 -0.56 12.52
C PRO A 37 18.11 -0.03 13.91
N ILE A 38 16.86 0.35 14.12
CA ILE A 38 16.32 0.71 15.43
C ILE A 38 15.04 -0.10 15.67
N SER A 39 14.85 -0.56 16.91
CA SER A 39 13.64 -1.25 17.34
C SER A 39 12.98 -0.44 18.45
N LEU A 40 11.68 -0.18 18.31
CA LEU A 40 10.87 0.48 19.30
C LEU A 40 9.71 -0.43 19.68
N ALA A 41 9.40 -0.52 20.98
CA ALA A 41 8.22 -1.24 21.43
C ALA A 41 6.95 -0.57 20.85
N PRO A 42 5.95 -1.34 20.38
CA PRO A 42 4.69 -0.77 19.96
C PRO A 42 4.07 0.07 21.08
N TYR A 43 3.48 1.21 20.74
CA TYR A 43 2.71 1.98 21.69
C TYR A 43 1.47 1.19 22.14
N ARG A 44 1.01 1.40 23.39
CA ARG A 44 -0.25 0.81 23.85
C ARG A 44 -1.40 1.54 23.16
N MET A 45 -2.01 0.90 22.18
CA MET A 45 -3.27 1.38 21.60
C MET A 45 -4.40 1.23 22.62
N SER A 46 -5.22 2.27 22.79
CA SER A 46 -6.49 2.16 23.53
C SER A 46 -7.46 1.29 22.73
N ALA A 47 -8.28 0.50 23.42
CA ALA A 47 -9.33 -0.30 22.78
C ALA A 47 -10.61 0.50 22.49
N SER A 48 -10.58 1.82 22.68
CA SER A 48 -11.72 2.73 22.64
C SER A 48 -11.44 3.93 21.75
#